data_AF-A0A147JCU4-F1
#
_entry.id   AF-A0A147JCU4-F1
#
_cell.length_a   1.000
_cell.length_b   1.000
_cell.length_c   1.000
_cell.angle_alpha   90.00
_cell.angle_beta   90.00
_cell.angle_gamma   90.00
#
_symmetry.space_group_name_H-M   'P 1'
#
loop_
_entity.id
_entity.type
_entity.pdbx_description
1 polymer ?
#
loop_
_entity_poly.entity_id
_entity_poly.type
_entity_poly.pdbx_seq_one_letter_code
_entity_poly.pdbx_strand_id
1 'polypeptide(L)' 'MGATTIGAMVGAAIDGMSGDDGVADGAVIGAVTANVLKIVLPLAITYAVGWAVLRGAGEIKDRIFGEAA' A
#
# COMPACT_ATOMS: atom_id res chain seq x y z
N MET A 1 -10.11 -18.54 -10.85
CA MET A 1 -8.74 -18.65 -11.39
C MET A 1 -8.03 -17.30 -11.62
N GLY A 2 -8.54 -16.15 -11.13
CA GLY A 2 -7.90 -14.84 -11.36
C GLY A 2 -6.92 -14.37 -10.26
N ALA A 3 -7.15 -14.75 -9.01
CA ALA A 3 -6.30 -14.34 -7.87
C ALA A 3 -4.92 -15.03 -7.87
N THR A 4 -4.81 -16.21 -8.50
CA THR A 4 -3.59 -17.01 -8.59
C THR A 4 -2.57 -16.44 -9.59
N THR A 5 -3.01 -15.78 -10.66
CA THR A 5 -2.09 -15.22 -11.69
C THR A 5 -1.44 -13.92 -11.22
N ILE A 6 -2.21 -13.03 -10.57
CA ILE A 6 -1.68 -11.78 -10.02
C ILE A 6 -0.79 -12.07 -8.81
N GLY A 7 -1.19 -13.01 -7.95
CA GLY A 7 -0.36 -13.45 -6.81
C GLY A 7 0.97 -14.07 -7.25
N ALA A 8 0.96 -14.91 -8.29
CA ALA A 8 2.18 -15.50 -8.84
C ALA A 8 3.10 -14.44 -9.47
N MET A 9 2.54 -13.43 -10.15
CA MET A 9 3.33 -12.35 -10.75
C MET A 9 3.94 -11.42 -9.71
N VAL A 10 3.19 -11.07 -8.66
CA VAL A 10 3.70 -10.27 -7.53
C VAL A 10 4.72 -11.06 -6.72
N GLY A 11 4.49 -12.36 -6.50
CA GLY A 11 5.45 -13.26 -5.86
C GLY A 11 6.76 -13.37 -6.64
N ALA A 12 6.69 -13.57 -7.96
CA ALA A 12 7.86 -13.62 -8.84
C ALA A 12 8.65 -12.30 -8.88
N ALA A 13 7.97 -11.15 -8.77
CA ALA A 13 8.61 -9.84 -8.73
C ALA A 13 9.34 -9.57 -7.39
N ILE A 14 8.78 -10.06 -6.27
CA ILE A 14 9.42 -9.95 -4.95
C ILE A 14 10.62 -10.89 -4.83
N ASP A 15 10.49 -12.13 -5.33
CA ASP A 15 11.56 -13.13 -5.39
C ASP A 15 12.77 -12.62 -6.19
N GLY A 16 12.54 -11.90 -7.28
CA GLY A 16 13.60 -11.27 -8.09
C GLY A 16 14.37 -10.13 -7.41
N MET A 17 13.88 -9.57 -6.30
CA MET A 17 14.56 -8.51 -5.55
C MET A 17 15.42 -9.02 -4.39
N SER A 18 15.19 -10.25 -3.92
CA SER A 18 15.95 -10.87 -2.83
C SER A 18 16.82 -11.97 -3.41
N GLY A 19 18.02 -11.60 -3.86
CA GLY A 19 18.99 -12.58 -4.34
C GLY A 19 19.30 -13.62 -3.28
N ASP A 20 18.99 -14.88 -3.61
CA ASP A 20 19.37 -16.13 -2.95
C ASP A 20 18.57 -16.50 -1.68
N ASP A 21 17.60 -17.41 -1.85
CA ASP A 21 17.27 -18.53 -0.95
C ASP A 21 16.01 -19.26 -1.49
N GLY A 22 16.20 -20.24 -2.40
CA GLY A 22 15.21 -21.25 -2.82
C GLY A 22 13.82 -20.76 -3.31
N VAL A 23 13.46 -21.04 -4.56
CA VAL A 23 12.14 -20.76 -5.18
C VAL A 23 10.92 -21.14 -4.30
N ALA A 24 11.06 -22.16 -3.44
CA ALA A 24 10.03 -22.56 -2.49
C ALA A 24 9.82 -21.56 -1.33
N ASP A 25 10.88 -20.93 -0.83
CA ASP A 25 10.82 -19.96 0.26
C ASP A 25 10.28 -18.61 -0.24
N GLY A 26 10.68 -18.20 -1.45
CA GLY A 26 10.11 -17.05 -2.15
C GLY A 26 8.60 -17.15 -2.40
N ALA A 27 8.09 -18.35 -2.71
CA ALA A 27 6.66 -18.58 -2.90
C ALA A 27 5.86 -18.46 -1.59
N VAL A 28 6.40 -18.96 -0.47
CA VAL A 28 5.75 -18.86 0.85
C VAL A 28 5.77 -17.42 1.34
N ILE A 29 6.93 -16.74 1.27
CA ILE A 29 7.07 -15.33 1.64
C ILE A 29 6.19 -14.45 0.75
N GLY A 30 6.14 -14.73 -0.56
CA GLY A 30 5.27 -14.03 -1.50
C GLY A 30 3.79 -14.21 -1.18
N ALA A 31 3.36 -15.42 -0.81
CA ALA A 31 1.99 -15.71 -0.41
C ALA A 31 1.60 -15.00 0.90
N VAL A 32 2.47 -15.00 1.90
CA VAL A 32 2.25 -14.28 3.17
C VAL A 32 2.19 -12.78 2.92
N THR A 33 3.16 -12.24 2.18
CA THR A 33 3.25 -10.81 1.84
C THR A 33 2.00 -10.35 1.09
N ALA A 34 1.53 -11.12 0.10
CA ALA A 34 0.30 -10.80 -0.62
C ALA A 34 -0.94 -10.78 0.28
N ASN A 35 -1.02 -11.65 1.29
CA ASN A 35 -2.13 -11.63 2.24
C ASN A 35 -2.05 -10.46 3.23
N VAL A 36 -0.85 -10.09 3.68
CA VAL A 36 -0.64 -8.90 4.50
C VAL A 36 -0.98 -7.64 3.73
N LEU A 37 -0.52 -7.51 2.48
CA LEU A 37 -0.80 -6.35 1.63
C LEU A 37 -2.29 -6.14 1.38
N LYS A 38 -3.09 -7.22 1.29
CA LYS A 38 -4.56 -7.10 1.16
C LYS A 38 -5.21 -6.37 2.34
N ILE A 39 -4.58 -6.34 3.51
CA ILE A 39 -5.08 -5.66 4.71
C ILE A 39 -4.40 -4.31 4.87
N VAL A 40 -3.07 -4.28 4.76
CA VAL A 40 -2.27 -3.07 5.00
C VAL A 40 -2.52 -2.02 3.93
N LEU A 41 -2.66 -2.42 2.66
CA LEU A 41 -2.82 -1.47 1.56
C LEU A 41 -4.13 -0.68 1.66
N PRO A 42 -5.32 -1.30 1.87
CA PRO A 42 -6.55 -0.54 2.11
C PRO A 42 -6.46 0.37 3.33
N LEU A 43 -5.89 -0.09 4.44
CA LEU A 43 -5.75 0.73 5.66
C LEU A 43 -4.88 1.96 5.42
N ALA A 44 -3.74 1.78 4.74
CA ALA A 44 -2.85 2.88 4.38
C ALA A 44 -3.56 3.89 3.47
N ILE A 45 -4.34 3.42 2.49
CA ILE A 45 -5.14 4.29 1.62
C ILE A 45 -6.19 5.05 2.42
N THR A 46 -6.96 4.37 3.28
CA THR A 46 -7.98 5.03 4.12
C THR A 46 -7.37 6.11 5.01
N TYR A 47 -6.23 5.81 5.65
CA TYR A 47 -5.52 6.80 6.46
C TYR A 47 -5.02 7.98 5.60
N ALA A 48 -4.40 7.71 4.46
CA ALA A 48 -3.89 8.74 3.57
C ALA A 48 -5.01 9.66 3.06
N VAL A 49 -6.16 9.10 2.70
CA VAL A 49 -7.35 9.87 2.29
C VAL A 49 -7.85 10.74 3.44
N GLY A 50 -8.02 10.18 4.65
CA GLY A 50 -8.46 10.96 5.81
C GLY A 50 -7.50 12.09 6.17
N TRP A 51 -6.20 11.81 6.15
CA TRP A 51 -5.16 12.82 6.34
C TRP A 51 -5.22 13.91 5.27
N ALA A 52 -5.36 13.55 3.99
CA ALA A 52 -5.43 14.51 2.88
C ALA A 52 -6.65 15.43 2.99
N VAL A 53 -7.80 14.88 3.39
CA VAL A 53 -9.01 15.66 3.66
C VAL A 53 -8.76 16.68 4.78
N LEU A 54 -8.20 16.25 5.92
CA LEU A 54 -7.92 17.15 7.04
C LEU A 54 -6.89 18.23 6.67
N ARG A 55 -5.84 17.85 5.93
CA ARG A 55 -4.82 18.79 5.44
C ARG A 55 -5.44 19.83 4.51
N GLY A 56 -6.28 19.41 3.55
CA GLY A 56 -6.99 20.30 2.64
C GLY A 56 -7.97 21.22 3.36
N ALA A 57 -8.71 20.71 4.35
CA ALA A 57 -9.58 21.54 5.19
C ALA A 57 -8.78 22.60 5.96
N GLY A 58 -7.60 22.25 6.47
CA GLY A 58 -6.68 23.20 7.11
C GLY A 58 -6.24 24.30 6.16
N GLU A 59 -5.81 23.96 4.95
CA GLU A 59 -5.40 24.96 3.94
C GLU A 59 -6.54 25.90 3.53
N ILE A 60 -7.76 25.38 3.41
CA ILE A 60 -8.95 26.19 3.09
C ILE A 60 -9.29 27.12 4.26
N LYS A 61 -9.25 26.61 5.49
CA LYS A 61 -9.45 27.42 6.71
C LYS A 61 -8.42 28.55 6.76
N ASP A 62 -7.15 28.26 6.52
CA ASP A 62 -6.09 29.27 6.58
C ASP A 62 -6.27 30.35 5.50
N ARG A 63 -6.76 29.99 4.31
CA ARG A 63 -7.10 30.98 3.26
C ARG A 63 -8.29 31.86 3.63
N ILE A 64 -9.36 31.27 4.16
CA ILE A 64 -10.61 31.99 4.46
C ILE A 64 -10.48 32.87 5.72
N PHE A 65 -9.81 32.35 6.76
CA PHE A 65 -9.72 33.01 8.06
C PHE A 65 -8.38 33.68 8.32
N GLY A 66 -7.34 33.38 7.54
CA GLY A 66 -6.02 34.02 7.63
C GLY A 66 -5.87 35.28 6.79
N GLU A 67 -6.73 35.51 5.80
CA GLU A 67 -6.76 36.74 4.99
C GLU A 67 -7.47 37.91 5.73
N ALA A 68 -8.05 37.64 6.90
CA ALA A 68 -8.77 38.62 7.72
C ALA A 68 -7.97 39.18 8.92
N ALA A 69 -6.67 38.85 9.03
CA ALA A 69 -5.79 39.34 10.09
C ALA A 69 -4.76 40.35 9.54
#